data_AF-A0A0D0LG56-F1
#
_entry.id   AF-A0A0D0LG56-F1
#
_cell.length_a   1.000
_cell.length_b   1.000
_cell.length_c   1.000
_cell.angle_alpha   90.00
_cell.angle_beta   90.00
_cell.angle_gamma   90.00
#
_symmetry.space_group_name_H-M   'P 1'
#
loop_
_entity.id
_entity.type
_entity.pdbx_description
1 polymer ?
#
loop_
_entity_poly.entity_id
_entity_poly.type
_entity_poly.pdbx_seq_one_letter_code
_entity_poly.pdbx_strand_id
1 'polypeptide(L)' 'MSDTVCPICHYPDLAEPPYSDAGASYEICPSCGFEFGVTDDDLGVSPQSWRRRWIEQGCPWTSSAPRPEGWDGARQLRG' A
#
# COMPACT_ATOMS: atom_id res chain seq x y z
N MET A 1 7.85 13.63 7.67
CA MET A 1 7.11 12.38 7.44
C MET A 1 7.57 11.92 6.07
N SER A 2 7.98 10.66 5.90
CA SER A 2 8.42 10.22 4.57
C SER A 2 7.21 10.26 3.64
N ASP A 3 7.32 10.99 2.52
CA ASP A 3 6.24 11.15 1.56
C ASP A 3 5.92 9.83 0.82
N THR A 4 6.75 8.80 0.98
CA THR A 4 6.68 7.49 0.32
C THR A 4 6.09 6.37 1.21
N VAL A 5 5.35 6.72 2.27
CA VAL A 5 4.68 5.72 3.11
C VAL A 5 3.32 5.38 2.52
N CYS A 6 3.05 4.09 2.34
CA CYS A 6 1.73 3.61 1.91
C CYS A 6 0.66 3.92 2.98
N PRO A 7 -0.37 4.71 2.68
CA PRO A 7 -1.41 5.07 3.65
C PRO A 7 -2.34 3.88 3.96
N ILE A 8 -2.28 2.82 3.16
CA ILE A 8 -3.16 1.65 3.28
C ILE A 8 -2.58 0.65 4.27
N CYS A 9 -1.29 0.33 4.17
CA CYS A 9 -0.67 -0.70 4.99
C CYS A 9 0.55 -0.23 5.78
N HIS A 10 1.04 1.00 5.59
CA HIS A 10 2.21 1.59 6.24
C HIS A 10 3.58 1.06 5.78
N TYR A 11 3.63 0.38 4.63
CA TYR A 11 4.89 0.08 3.96
C TYR A 11 5.68 1.38 3.69
N PRO A 12 6.93 1.51 4.16
CA PRO A 12 7.61 2.81 4.22
C PRO A 12 8.34 3.22 2.93
N ASP A 13 8.53 2.29 1.99
CA ASP A 13 9.46 2.42 0.87
C ASP A 13 8.74 2.32 -0.48
N LEU A 14 7.64 3.07 -0.67
CA LEU A 14 7.08 3.29 -2.01
C LEU A 14 8.12 3.99 -2.90
N ALA A 15 8.06 3.75 -4.20
CA ALA A 15 8.93 4.41 -5.18
C ALA A 15 8.58 5.90 -5.33
N GLU A 16 7.30 6.24 -5.24
CA GLU A 16 6.77 7.59 -5.34
C GLU A 16 5.78 7.90 -4.20
N PRO A 17 5.54 9.18 -3.88
CA PRO A 17 4.46 9.54 -2.98
C PRO A 17 3.11 9.04 -3.51
N PRO A 18 2.25 8.45 -2.67
CA PRO A 18 1.00 7.85 -3.12
C PRO A 18 0.09 8.87 -3.83
N TYR A 19 0.11 10.12 -3.34
CA TYR A 19 -0.60 11.27 -3.93
C TYR A 19 0.27 12.53 -3.84
N SER A 20 0.14 13.40 -4.84
CA SER A 20 0.80 14.70 -4.93
C SER A 20 -0.14 15.76 -5.52
N ASP A 21 0.31 17.00 -5.65
CA ASP A 21 -0.44 18.07 -6.32
C ASP A 21 -0.73 17.75 -7.81
N ALA A 22 0.04 16.83 -8.42
CA ALA A 22 -0.18 16.38 -9.79
C ALA A 22 -1.21 15.24 -9.91
N GLY A 23 -1.66 14.67 -8.79
CA GLY A 23 -2.56 13.52 -8.73
C GLY A 23 -1.94 12.30 -8.04
N ALA A 24 -2.57 11.15 -8.22
CA ALA A 24 -2.09 9.85 -7.72
C ALA A 24 -0.84 9.36 -8.48
N SER A 25 -0.01 8.57 -7.82
CA SER A 25 1.21 8.01 -8.43
C SER A 25 0.97 6.88 -9.43
N TYR A 26 -0.18 6.20 -9.38
CA TYR A 26 -0.42 4.95 -10.10
C TYR A 26 0.55 3.81 -9.70
N GLU A 27 1.33 3.99 -8.62
CA GLU A 27 2.14 2.92 -8.07
C GLU A 27 1.24 1.86 -7.42
N ILE A 28 1.59 0.59 -7.63
CA ILE A 28 1.01 -0.53 -6.89
C ILE A 28 1.88 -0.76 -5.66
N CYS A 29 1.32 -0.54 -4.46
CA CYS A 29 2.04 -0.82 -3.23
C CYS A 29 2.50 -2.29 -3.20
N PRO A 30 3.80 -2.59 -3.10
CA PRO A 30 4.29 -3.97 -3.22
C PRO A 30 3.90 -4.84 -2.02
N SER A 31 3.57 -4.19 -0.89
CA SER A 31 3.09 -4.83 0.32
C SER A 31 1.62 -5.21 0.24
N CYS A 32 0.70 -4.24 0.08
CA CYS A 32 -0.75 -4.52 0.16
C CYS A 32 -1.47 -4.58 -1.19
N GLY A 33 -0.79 -4.30 -2.29
CA GLY A 33 -1.34 -4.41 -3.65
C GLY A 33 -2.35 -3.33 -4.04
N PHE A 34 -2.46 -2.26 -3.23
CA PHE A 34 -3.31 -1.12 -3.59
C PHE A 34 -2.63 -0.30 -4.70
N GLU A 35 -3.37 -0.04 -5.77
CA GLU A 35 -2.94 0.82 -6.88
C GLU A 35 -3.56 2.22 -6.73
N PHE A 36 -2.74 3.23 -6.48
CA PHE A 36 -3.21 4.60 -6.21
C PHE A 36 -3.79 5.26 -7.46
N GLY A 37 -5.00 5.81 -7.39
CA GLY A 37 -5.69 6.41 -8.55
C GLY A 37 -6.44 5.40 -9.42
N VAL A 38 -6.25 4.09 -9.20
CA VAL A 38 -7.03 3.04 -9.90
C VAL A 38 -7.96 2.33 -8.91
N THR A 39 -7.43 1.87 -7.78
CA THR A 39 -8.21 1.11 -6.81
C THR A 39 -9.27 1.97 -6.12
N ASP A 40 -8.92 3.20 -5.74
CA ASP A 40 -9.82 4.20 -5.17
C ASP A 40 -10.64 4.94 -6.22
N ASP A 41 -10.00 5.58 -7.20
CA ASP A 41 -10.71 6.51 -8.10
C ASP A 41 -11.47 5.78 -9.21
N ASP A 42 -10.81 4.91 -9.98
CA ASP A 42 -11.44 4.19 -11.10
C ASP A 42 -12.37 3.05 -10.64
N LEU A 43 -11.96 2.28 -9.64
CA LEU A 43 -12.69 1.11 -9.14
C LEU A 43 -13.59 1.43 -7.93
N GLY A 44 -13.47 2.61 -7.33
CA GLY A 44 -14.32 3.04 -6.22
C GLY A 44 -14.10 2.29 -4.91
N VAL A 45 -12.97 1.60 -4.73
CA VAL A 45 -12.70 0.81 -3.52
C VAL A 45 -12.04 1.69 -2.47
N SER A 46 -12.71 1.85 -1.32
CA SER A 46 -12.16 2.71 -0.27
C SER A 46 -10.85 2.15 0.33
N PRO A 47 -9.88 3.03 0.64
CA PRO A 47 -8.64 2.69 1.35
C PRO A 47 -8.85 1.81 2.59
N GLN A 48 -9.88 2.13 3.39
CA GLN A 48 -10.19 1.42 4.64
C GLN A 48 -10.69 0.00 4.36
N SER A 49 -11.53 -0.17 3.32
CA SER A 49 -12.02 -1.50 2.92
C SER A 49 -10.88 -2.38 2.41
N TRP A 50 -9.94 -1.80 1.65
CA TRP A 50 -8.78 -2.52 1.17
C TRP A 50 -7.84 -2.92 2.31
N ARG A 51 -7.52 -2.00 3.22
CA ARG A 51 -6.71 -2.29 4.42
C ARG A 51 -7.32 -3.44 5.22
N ARG A 52 -8.63 -3.41 5.45
CA ARG A 52 -9.34 -4.48 6.15
C ARG A 52 -9.16 -5.84 5.46
N ARG A 53 -9.34 -5.92 4.14
CA ARG A 53 -9.15 -7.15 3.37
C ARG A 53 -7.71 -7.67 3.48
N TRP A 54 -6.73 -6.78 3.37
CA TRP A 54 -5.32 -7.13 3.52
C TRP A 54 -5.01 -7.69 4.92
N ILE A 55 -5.58 -7.09 5.98
CA ILE A 55 -5.48 -7.61 7.35
C ILE A 55 -6.13 -8.98 7.49
N GLU A 56 -7.35 -9.15 6.97
CA GLU A 56 -8.10 -10.42 7.02
C GLU A 56 -7.38 -11.56 6.29
N GLN A 57 -6.57 -11.24 5.29
CA GLN A 57 -5.71 -12.19 4.56
C GLN A 57 -4.39 -12.51 5.26
N GLY A 58 -4.13 -11.95 6.44
CA GLY A 58 -2.90 -12.18 7.19
C GLY A 58 -1.73 -11.27 6.79
N CYS A 59 -2.04 -10.08 6.26
CA CYS A 59 -1.04 -9.09 5.84
C CYS A 59 0.00 -9.65 4.85
N PRO A 60 -0.42 -10.26 3.72
CA PRO A 60 0.50 -10.88 2.78
C PRO A 60 1.38 -9.84 2.07
N TRP A 61 2.55 -10.27 1.59
CA TRP A 61 3.29 -9.53 0.57
C TRP A 61 2.68 -9.85 -0.80
N THR A 62 2.20 -8.84 -1.52
CA THR A 62 1.44 -9.05 -2.76
C THR A 62 2.28 -8.96 -4.03
N SER A 63 3.43 -8.28 -3.99
CA SER A 63 4.28 -8.12 -5.17
C SER A 63 4.92 -9.44 -5.61
N SER A 64 5.09 -9.60 -6.92
CA SER A 64 5.93 -10.65 -7.50
C SER A 64 7.42 -10.40 -7.29
N ALA A 65 7.82 -9.15 -7.01
CA ALA A 65 9.18 -8.83 -6.61
C ALA A 65 9.49 -9.42 -5.22
N PRO A 66 10.75 -9.80 -4.95
CA PRO A 66 11.14 -10.27 -3.63
C PRO A 66 10.78 -9.28 -2.54
N ARG A 67 10.18 -9.76 -1.45
CA ARG A 67 10.00 -8.96 -0.24
C ARG A 67 11.36 -8.60 0.36
N PRO A 68 11.51 -7.40 0.95
CA PRO A 68 12.72 -7.02 1.68
C PRO A 68 13.06 -8.05 2.78
N GLU A 69 14.35 -8.20 3.07
CA GLU A 69 14.81 -9.05 4.16
C GLU A 69 14.21 -8.59 5.49
N GLY A 70 13.71 -9.54 6.28
CA GLY A 70 13.08 -9.23 7.57
C GLY A 70 11.71 -8.53 7.49
N TRP A 71 11.14 -8.37 6.29
CA TRP A 71 9.80 -7.83 6.12
C TRP A 71 8.74 -8.70 6.81
N ASP A 72 7.83 -8.06 7.53
CA ASP A 72 6.72 -8.67 8.27
C ASP A 72 5.49 -7.75 8.16
N GLY A 73 4.45 -8.24 7.49
CA GLY A 73 3.20 -7.51 7.28
C GLY A 73 2.50 -7.15 8.59
N ALA A 74 2.56 -8.01 9.61
CA ALA A 74 1.94 -7.74 10.91
C ALA A 74 2.63 -6.57 11.64
N ARG A 75 3.93 -6.35 11.41
CA ARG A 75 4.63 -5.17 11.96
C ARG A 75 4.09 -3.86 11.41
N GLN A 76 3.56 -3.85 10.19
CA GLN A 76 3.06 -2.63 9.57
C GLN A 76 1.74 -2.12 10.20
N LEU A 77 1.04 -2.98 10.95
CA LEU A 77 -0.17 -2.61 11.70
C LEU A 77 0.09 -1.63 12.85
N ARG A 78 1.35 -1.41 13.21
CA ARG A 78 1.76 -0.53 14.32
C ARG A 78 1.97 0.92 13.88
N GLY A 79 2.03 1.17 12.57
CA GLY A 79 2.07 2.54 12.03
C GLY A 79 0.72 3.24 12.15
#